data_AF-A0AAV4PUM3-F1
#
_entry.id   AF-A0AAV4PUM3-F1
#
_cell.length_a   1.000
_cell.length_b   1.000
_cell.length_c   1.000
_cell.angle_alpha   90.00
_cell.angle_beta   90.00
_cell.angle_gamma   90.00
#
_symmetry.space_group_name_H-M   'P 1'
#
loop_
_entity.id
_entity.type
_entity.pdbx_description
1 polymer ?
#
loop_
_entity_poly.entity_id
_entity_poly.type
_entity_poly.pdbx_seq_one_letter_code
_entity_poly.pdbx_strand_id
1 'polypeptide(L)'
;MDCCKLQLCVLSKIGSLLCKLNVAGKNIVTIAEACLPYLQSKQPKITQSAAFQTFEDLARIDPDAIWWYINQTYSQSPIMSPSDTFKEIHFPFAKVANFEIELNL
;
A
#
# COMPACT_ATOMS: atom_id res chain seq x y z
N MET A 1 -27.25 -3.88 -10.10
CA MET A 1 -26.39 -4.88 -9.41
C MET A 1 -24.94 -4.67 -9.86
N ASP A 2 -24.45 -3.42 -9.89
CA ASP A 2 -23.34 -3.01 -10.78
C ASP A 2 -22.22 -2.19 -10.10
N CYS A 3 -22.33 -1.92 -8.80
CA CYS A 3 -21.33 -1.16 -8.03
C CYS A 3 -19.94 -1.85 -8.00
N CYS A 4 -19.91 -3.19 -7.90
CA CYS A 4 -18.67 -3.91 -7.63
C CYS A 4 -17.79 -4.18 -8.87
N LYS A 5 -18.32 -3.98 -10.10
CA LYS A 5 -17.60 -4.33 -11.35
C LYS A 5 -16.41 -3.40 -11.61
N LEU A 6 -16.60 -2.09 -11.35
CA LEU A 6 -15.53 -1.10 -11.51
C LEU A 6 -14.41 -1.33 -10.49
N GLN A 7 -14.78 -1.47 -9.21
CA GLN A 7 -13.84 -1.73 -8.12
C GLN A 7 -13.02 -2.99 -8.39
N LEU A 8 -13.67 -4.06 -8.82
CA LEU A 8 -12.98 -5.30 -9.18
C LEU A 8 -12.01 -5.09 -10.35
N CYS A 9 -12.43 -4.38 -11.40
CA CYS A 9 -11.59 -4.10 -12.57
C CYS A 9 -10.34 -3.29 -12.18
N VAL A 10 -10.49 -2.31 -11.29
CA VAL A 10 -9.38 -1.51 -10.79
C VAL A 10 -8.44 -2.36 -9.94
N LEU A 11 -8.95 -3.09 -8.94
CA LEU A 11 -8.14 -3.96 -8.08
C LEU A 11 -7.37 -5.01 -8.86
N SER A 12 -8.00 -5.66 -9.83
CA SER A 12 -7.35 -6.73 -10.61
C SER A 12 -6.28 -6.21 -11.59
N LYS A 13 -6.20 -4.90 -11.83
CA LYS A 13 -5.22 -4.32 -12.77
C LYS A 13 -4.18 -3.43 -12.11
N ILE A 14 -4.51 -2.76 -11.01
CA ILE A 14 -3.67 -1.72 -10.42
C ILE A 14 -2.30 -2.25 -10.00
N GLY A 15 -2.22 -3.42 -9.36
CA GLY A 15 -0.94 -4.06 -9.00
C GLY A 15 -0.03 -4.27 -10.20
N SER A 16 -0.55 -4.95 -11.24
CA SER A 16 0.20 -5.19 -12.48
C SER A 16 0.65 -3.92 -13.22
N LEU A 17 -0.14 -2.84 -13.14
CA LEU A 17 0.21 -1.56 -13.77
C LEU A 17 1.36 -0.89 -13.02
N LEU A 18 1.35 -0.91 -11.69
CA LEU A 18 2.42 -0.32 -10.87
C LEU A 18 3.73 -1.06 -11.03
N CYS A 19 3.68 -2.40 -11.15
CA CYS A 19 4.84 -3.22 -11.47
C CYS A 19 5.49 -2.77 -12.79
N LYS A 20 4.67 -2.49 -13.81
CA LYS A 20 5.16 -2.04 -15.13
C LYS A 20 5.69 -0.60 -15.11
N LEU A 21 5.13 0.24 -14.25
CA LEU A 21 5.51 1.65 -14.12
C LEU A 21 6.66 1.88 -13.13
N ASN A 22 7.12 0.83 -12.43
CA ASN A 22 8.16 0.89 -11.39
C ASN A 22 7.91 2.00 -10.36
N VAL A 23 6.64 2.17 -9.95
CA VAL A 23 6.24 3.18 -8.97
C VAL A 23 6.71 2.71 -7.60
N ALA A 24 7.64 3.44 -6.95
CA ALA A 24 8.24 3.08 -5.66
C ALA A 24 7.91 4.10 -4.54
N GLY A 25 8.19 3.73 -3.28
CA GLY A 25 8.12 4.62 -2.13
C GLY A 25 6.70 5.04 -1.74
N LYS A 26 6.50 6.33 -1.43
CA LYS A 26 5.25 6.85 -0.83
C LYS A 26 3.98 6.52 -1.63
N ASN A 27 4.10 6.43 -2.96
CA ASN A 27 2.98 6.13 -3.84
C ASN A 27 2.47 4.69 -3.69
N ILE A 28 3.35 3.72 -3.36
CA ILE A 28 2.96 2.33 -3.10
C ILE A 28 2.10 2.25 -1.84
N VAL A 29 2.52 2.94 -0.78
CA VAL A 29 1.82 2.93 0.52
C VAL A 29 0.41 3.52 0.39
N THR A 30 0.26 4.64 -0.32
CA THR A 30 -1.06 5.24 -0.57
C THR A 30 -2.01 4.29 -1.32
N ILE A 31 -1.47 3.46 -2.21
CA ILE A 31 -2.27 2.47 -2.94
C ILE A 31 -2.63 1.29 -2.02
N ALA A 32 -1.69 0.84 -1.20
CA ALA A 32 -1.97 -0.17 -0.17
C ALA A 32 -3.07 0.29 0.80
N GLU A 33 -3.04 1.55 1.24
CA GLU A 33 -4.08 2.19 2.05
C GLU A 33 -5.45 2.16 1.37
N ALA A 34 -5.52 2.53 0.09
CA ALA A 34 -6.77 2.50 -0.68
C ALA A 34 -7.30 1.06 -0.91
N CYS A 35 -6.41 0.07 -0.99
CA CYS A 35 -6.76 -1.33 -1.21
C CYS A 35 -7.13 -2.08 0.08
N LEU A 36 -6.67 -1.61 1.25
CA LEU A 36 -6.87 -2.28 2.55
C LEU A 36 -8.33 -2.63 2.87
N PRO A 37 -9.33 -1.75 2.65
CA PRO A 37 -10.74 -2.06 2.97
C PRO A 37 -11.30 -3.25 2.17
N TYR A 38 -10.70 -3.56 1.01
CA TYR A 38 -11.14 -4.66 0.16
C TYR A 38 -10.69 -6.04 0.66
N LEU A 39 -9.75 -6.10 1.62
CA LEU A 39 -9.32 -7.32 2.30
C LEU A 39 -10.25 -7.72 3.46
N GLN A 40 -11.18 -6.86 3.86
CA GLN A 40 -12.08 -7.15 4.98
C GLN A 40 -13.03 -8.30 4.66
N SER A 41 -13.34 -9.14 5.66
CA SER A 41 -14.24 -10.30 5.53
C SER A 41 -15.66 -9.95 5.07
N LYS A 42 -16.06 -8.68 5.23
CA LYS A 42 -17.35 -8.13 4.77
C LYS A 42 -17.43 -7.94 3.24
N GLN A 43 -16.31 -8.01 2.55
CA GLN A 43 -16.22 -7.80 1.10
C GLN A 43 -16.51 -9.09 0.33
N PRO A 44 -16.98 -9.01 -0.93
CA PRO A 44 -17.08 -10.18 -1.79
C PRO A 44 -15.74 -10.94 -1.91
N LYS A 45 -15.77 -12.28 -1.99
CA LYS A 45 -14.56 -13.10 -2.13
C LYS A 45 -13.70 -12.69 -3.32
N ILE A 46 -14.32 -12.32 -4.44
CA ILE A 46 -13.61 -11.95 -5.67
C ILE A 46 -12.81 -10.64 -5.52
N THR A 47 -13.34 -9.67 -4.77
CA THR A 47 -12.63 -8.40 -4.50
C THR A 47 -11.54 -8.60 -3.45
N GLN A 48 -11.76 -9.48 -2.46
CA GLN A 48 -10.72 -9.87 -1.51
C GLN A 48 -9.53 -10.53 -2.23
N SER A 49 -9.80 -11.47 -3.14
CA SER A 49 -8.74 -12.10 -3.94
C SER A 49 -7.99 -11.11 -4.81
N ALA A 50 -8.70 -10.17 -5.46
CA ALA A 50 -8.05 -9.14 -6.28
C ALA A 50 -7.21 -8.15 -5.43
N ALA A 51 -7.70 -7.79 -4.24
CA ALA A 51 -6.95 -6.97 -3.30
C ALA A 51 -5.71 -7.72 -2.78
N PHE A 52 -5.83 -9.00 -2.44
CA PHE A 52 -4.70 -9.82 -2.02
C PHE A 52 -3.62 -9.89 -3.11
N GLN A 53 -4.02 -10.15 -4.36
CA GLN A 53 -3.09 -10.15 -5.48
C GLN A 53 -2.41 -8.78 -5.67
N THR A 54 -3.15 -7.69 -5.45
CA THR A 54 -2.58 -6.34 -5.48
C THR A 54 -1.50 -6.18 -4.42
N PHE A 55 -1.75 -6.61 -3.18
CA PHE A 55 -0.74 -6.55 -2.12
C PHE A 55 0.49 -7.39 -2.43
N GLU A 56 0.34 -8.57 -3.04
CA GLU A 56 1.49 -9.37 -3.52
C GLU A 56 2.29 -8.64 -4.60
N ASP A 57 1.61 -7.97 -5.54
CA ASP A 57 2.26 -7.18 -6.58
C ASP A 57 3.02 -5.99 -5.99
N LEU A 58 2.41 -5.28 -5.04
CA LEU A 58 3.07 -4.16 -4.35
C LEU A 58 4.30 -4.63 -3.56
N ALA A 59 4.19 -5.77 -2.86
CA ALA A 59 5.32 -6.36 -2.13
C ALA A 59 6.46 -6.81 -3.06
N ARG A 60 6.15 -7.13 -4.33
CA ARG A 60 7.18 -7.43 -5.33
C ARG A 60 7.93 -6.18 -5.79
N ILE A 61 7.30 -5.01 -5.75
CA ILE A 61 7.94 -3.74 -6.12
C ILE A 61 8.77 -3.18 -4.96
N ASP A 62 8.19 -3.12 -3.76
CA ASP A 62 8.83 -2.58 -2.57
C ASP A 62 8.44 -3.42 -1.34
N PRO A 63 9.18 -4.50 -1.05
CA PRO A 63 8.85 -5.43 0.03
C PRO A 63 8.95 -4.76 1.40
N ASP A 64 9.92 -3.87 1.59
CA ASP A 64 10.16 -3.22 2.87
C ASP A 64 9.05 -2.22 3.20
N ALA A 65 8.63 -1.40 2.23
CA ALA A 65 7.54 -0.45 2.43
C ALA A 65 6.21 -1.15 2.74
N ILE A 66 5.90 -2.25 2.04
CA ILE A 66 4.67 -3.02 2.27
C ILE A 66 4.72 -3.79 3.58
N TRP A 67 5.84 -4.43 3.91
CA TRP A 67 6.01 -5.09 5.21
C TRP A 67 5.85 -4.09 6.35
N TRP A 68 6.51 -2.93 6.27
CA TRP A 68 6.41 -1.88 7.27
C TRP A 68 4.96 -1.37 7.42
N TYR A 69 4.29 -1.09 6.31
CA TYR A 69 2.90 -0.64 6.30
C TYR A 69 1.95 -1.65 6.98
N ILE A 70 2.08 -2.95 6.65
CA ILE A 70 1.25 -4.01 7.24
C ILE A 70 1.51 -4.10 8.75
N ASN A 71 2.79 -4.07 9.17
CA ASN A 71 3.12 -4.13 10.59
C ASN A 71 2.58 -2.91 11.34
N GLN A 72 2.72 -1.70 10.81
CA GLN A 72 2.17 -0.50 11.43
C GLN A 72 0.64 -0.54 11.55
N THR A 73 -0.03 -1.20 10.61
CA THR A 73 -1.50 -1.28 10.58
C THR A 73 -2.05 -2.34 11.55
N TYR A 74 -1.36 -3.47 11.72
CA TYR A 74 -1.92 -4.65 12.40
C TYR A 74 -1.12 -5.16 13.60
N SER A 75 0.14 -4.77 13.77
CA SER A 75 0.94 -5.20 14.91
C SER A 75 0.45 -4.52 16.18
N GLN A 76 0.06 -5.33 17.16
CA GLN A 76 -0.42 -4.86 18.46
C GLN A 76 0.73 -4.41 19.38
N SER A 77 1.95 -4.83 19.07
CA SER A 77 3.16 -4.47 19.79
C SER A 77 4.05 -3.56 18.94
N PRO A 78 4.72 -2.57 19.54
CA PRO A 78 5.75 -1.80 18.84
C PRO A 78 6.80 -2.76 18.28
N ILE A 79 7.26 -2.49 17.06
CA ILE A 79 8.36 -3.22 16.43
C ILE A 79 9.62 -2.85 17.21
N MET A 80 9.94 -3.65 18.22
CA MET A 80 11.10 -3.40 19.07
C MET A 80 12.36 -3.89 18.38
N SER A 81 13.43 -3.11 18.55
CA SER A 81 14.77 -3.54 18.23
C SER A 81 15.09 -4.86 18.96
N PRO A 82 15.74 -5.84 18.30
CA PRO A 82 16.15 -7.09 18.95
C PRO A 82 17.08 -6.91 20.16
N SER A 83 17.75 -5.76 20.27
CA SER A 83 18.58 -5.41 21.44
C SER A 83 18.75 -3.91 21.63
N ASP A 84 19.06 -3.50 22.88
CA ASP A 84 19.31 -2.11 23.27
C ASP A 84 20.49 -1.45 22.53
N THR A 85 21.35 -2.24 21.89
CA THR A 85 22.49 -1.76 21.10
C THR A 85 22.06 -1.15 19.77
N PHE A 86 20.94 -1.58 19.21
CA PHE A 86 20.37 -1.03 17.99
C PHE A 86 19.33 0.02 18.37
N LYS A 87 19.73 1.30 18.29
CA LYS A 87 18.83 2.43 18.48
C LYS A 87 18.00 2.64 17.21
N GLU A 88 16.72 2.89 17.39
CA GLU A 88 15.85 3.27 16.28
C GLU A 88 16.36 4.56 15.63
N ILE A 89 16.60 4.50 14.32
CA ILE A 89 16.97 5.67 13.53
C ILE A 89 15.68 6.20 12.91
N HIS A 90 15.19 7.30 13.45
CA HIS A 90 14.02 7.97 12.92
C HIS A 90 14.40 8.70 11.63
N PHE A 91 14.12 8.09 10.48
CA PHE A 91 14.26 8.79 9.21
C PHE A 91 13.17 9.85 9.13
N PRO A 92 13.51 11.14 8.93
CA PRO A 92 12.50 12.15 8.68
C PRO A 92 11.94 11.88 7.27
N PHE A 93 10.90 11.05 7.18
CA PHE A 93 10.07 11.03 5.98
C PHE A 93 9.50 12.44 5.84
N ALA A 94 9.99 13.15 4.81
CA ALA A 94 9.63 14.53 4.56
C ALA A 94 8.10 14.68 4.64
N LYS A 95 7.66 15.59 5.51
CA LYS A 95 6.29 16.12 5.46
C LYS A 95 6.04 16.55 4.02
N VAL A 96 5.01 15.94 3.43
CA VAL A 96 4.32 16.27 2.18
C VAL A 96 4.86 17.54 1.51
N ALA A 97 5.64 17.39 0.44
CA ALA A 97 5.71 18.46 -0.54
C ALA A 97 4.40 18.39 -1.34
N ASN A 98 3.55 19.39 -1.14
CA ASN A 98 2.42 19.67 -2.00
C ASN A 98 2.95 19.79 -3.44
N PHE A 99 2.65 18.83 -4.29
CA PHE A 99 2.73 19.08 -5.73
C PHE A 99 1.47 19.85 -6.10
N GLU A 100 1.50 21.17 -5.88
CA GLU A 100 0.69 22.08 -6.67
C GLU A 100 1.17 21.94 -8.11
N ILE A 101 0.34 21.32 -8.94
CA ILE A 101 0.51 21.40 -10.38
C ILE A 101 0.09 22.82 -10.75
N GLU A 102 1.05 23.74 -10.88
CA GLU A 102 0.84 24.98 -11.61
C GLU A 102 0.59 24.61 -13.09
N LEU A 103 -0.68 24.46 -13.44
CA LEU A 103 -1.11 24.57 -14.83
C LEU A 103 -1.01 26.04 -15.20
N ASN A 104 0.10 26.41 -15.83
CA ASN A 104 0.19 27.68 -16.56
C ASN A 104 -0.80 27.61 -17.74
N LEU A 105 -1.96 28.25 -17.55
CA LEU A 105 -2.84 28.71 -18.62
C LEU A 105 -2.40 30.11 -19.04
#